data_AF-A0A6I4IHX9-F1
#
_entry.id   AF-A0A6I4IHX9-F1
#
_cell.length_a   1.000
_cell.length_b   1.000
_cell.length_c   1.000
_cell.angle_alpha   90.00
_cell.angle_beta   90.00
_cell.angle_gamma   90.00
#
_symmetry.space_group_name_H-M   'P 1'
#
loop_
_entity.id
_entity.type
_entity.pdbx_description
1 polymer ?
#
loop_
_entity_poly.entity_id
_entity_poly.type
_entity_poly.pdbx_seq_one_letter_code
_entity_poly.pdbx_strand_id
1 'polypeptide(L)'
;MLFLDNYSYLEHRVLNKEIDELQDNIDYYETEIKKDSIRIKKLKNPDQIEKYAREKYYMKRENEDIYIIEFEGEEKQEQNDF
;
A
#
# COMPACT_ATOMS: atom_id res chain seq x y z
N MET A 1 52.53 14.51 0.56
CA MET A 1 52.63 13.21 -0.13
C MET A 1 51.38 13.09 -0.97
N LEU A 2 51.50 13.24 -2.28
CA LEU A 2 50.35 13.32 -3.19
C LEU A 2 49.83 11.89 -3.42
N PHE A 3 48.67 11.58 -2.86
CA PHE A 3 47.92 10.34 -3.06
C PHE A 3 47.28 10.30 -4.46
N LEU A 4 48.08 10.60 -5.48
CA LEU A 4 47.67 10.66 -6.88
C LEU A 4 48.22 9.43 -7.61
N ASP A 5 47.77 8.25 -7.19
CA ASP A 5 47.74 7.14 -8.13
C ASP A 5 46.31 7.11 -8.69
N ASN A 6 46.16 7.09 -10.02
CA ASN A 6 44.87 7.24 -10.71
C ASN A 6 43.78 6.27 -10.23
N TYR A 7 44.22 5.17 -9.61
CA TYR A 7 43.38 4.14 -9.00
C TYR A 7 42.51 4.66 -7.85
N SER A 8 43.05 5.51 -6.97
CA SER A 8 42.36 5.97 -5.76
C SER A 8 41.16 6.87 -6.07
N TYR A 9 41.28 7.78 -7.04
CA TYR A 9 40.19 8.68 -7.41
C TYR A 9 39.02 7.94 -8.08
N LEU A 10 39.31 6.98 -8.96
CA LEU A 10 38.27 6.17 -9.60
C LEU A 10 37.54 5.27 -8.59
N GLU A 11 38.28 4.65 -7.69
CA GLU A 11 37.74 3.79 -6.64
C GLU A 11 36.83 4.57 -5.67
N HIS A 12 37.23 5.78 -5.26
CA HIS A 12 36.36 6.65 -4.46
C HIS A 12 35.08 7.05 -5.19
N ARG A 13 35.11 7.26 -6.51
CA ARG A 13 33.89 7.56 -7.28
C ARG A 13 32.94 6.37 -7.37
N VAL A 14 33.47 5.15 -7.47
CA VAL A 14 32.65 3.93 -7.44
C VAL A 14 32.00 3.76 -6.08
N LEU A 15 32.77 3.88 -4.99
CA LEU A 15 32.25 3.79 -3.63
C LEU A 15 31.21 4.88 -3.33
N ASN A 16 31.43 6.11 -3.78
CA ASN A 16 30.43 7.17 -3.62
C ASN A 16 29.13 6.86 -4.37
N LYS A 17 29.22 6.27 -5.57
CA LYS A 17 28.02 5.85 -6.32
C LYS A 17 27.27 4.73 -5.59
N GLU A 18 27.99 3.77 -5.00
CA GLU A 18 27.37 2.73 -4.17
C GLU A 18 26.70 3.32 -2.93
N ILE A 19 27.32 4.32 -2.29
CA ILE A 19 26.71 5.04 -1.16
C ILE A 19 25.42 5.74 -1.58
N ASP A 20 25.45 6.45 -2.71
CA ASP A 20 24.25 7.14 -3.23
C ASP A 20 23.14 6.13 -3.57
N GLU A 21 23.47 5.01 -4.20
CA GLU A 21 22.50 3.94 -4.50
C GLU A 21 21.92 3.32 -3.22
N LEU A 22 22.73 3.11 -2.19
CA LEU A 22 22.25 2.62 -0.90
C LEU A 22 21.33 3.64 -0.21
N GLN A 23 21.65 4.93 -0.29
CA GLN A 23 20.83 6.00 0.28
C GLN A 23 19.47 6.10 -0.43
N ASP A 24 19.46 6.06 -1.77
CA ASP A 24 18.22 6.04 -2.56
C ASP A 24 17.33 4.84 -2.22
N ASN A 25 17.94 3.66 -2.03
CA ASN A 25 17.23 2.47 -1.60
C ASN A 25 16.62 2.63 -0.20
N ILE A 26 17.36 3.20 0.76
CA ILE A 26 16.85 3.49 2.11
C ILE A 26 15.62 4.40 2.03
N ASP A 27 15.72 5.51 1.31
CA ASP A 27 14.65 6.49 1.18
C ASP A 27 13.41 5.89 0.49
N TYR A 28 13.63 5.05 -0.52
CA TYR A 28 12.57 4.28 -1.18
C TYR A 28 11.84 3.36 -0.20
N TYR A 29 12.57 2.50 0.52
CA TYR A 29 11.97 1.55 1.44
C TYR A 29 11.29 2.24 2.62
N GLU A 30 11.85 3.32 3.16
CA GLU A 30 11.18 4.11 4.19
C GLU A 30 9.84 4.67 3.71
N THR A 31 9.79 5.14 2.46
CA THR A 31 8.58 5.69 1.85
C THR A 31 7.52 4.62 1.65
N GLU A 32 7.91 3.44 1.15
CA GLU A 32 6.99 2.31 0.99
C GLU A 32 6.47 1.80 2.34
N ILE A 33 7.33 1.68 3.36
CA ILE A 33 6.91 1.31 4.72
C ILE A 33 5.89 2.31 5.28
N LYS A 34 6.10 3.62 5.08
CA LYS A 34 5.13 4.66 5.50
C LYS A 34 3.79 4.49 4.79
N LYS A 35 3.79 4.25 3.47
CA LYS A 35 2.56 4.01 2.69
C LYS A 35 1.83 2.75 3.16
N ASP A 36 2.54 1.65 3.37
CA ASP A 36 1.97 0.39 3.83
C ASP A 36 1.42 0.49 5.24
N SER A 37 2.11 1.20 6.15
CA SER A 37 1.59 1.47 7.49
C SER A 37 0.26 2.21 7.46
N ILE A 38 0.12 3.21 6.58
CA ILE A 38 -1.16 3.92 6.37
C ILE A 38 -2.22 2.98 5.79
N ARG A 39 -1.87 2.13 4.81
CA ARG A 39 -2.79 1.16 4.21
C ARG A 39 -3.28 0.14 5.24
N ILE A 40 -2.38 -0.42 6.06
CA ILE A 40 -2.71 -1.34 7.15
C ILE A 40 -3.62 -0.65 8.18
N LYS A 41 -3.36 0.61 8.54
CA LYS A 41 -4.25 1.36 9.44
C LYS A 41 -5.65 1.55 8.86
N LYS A 42 -5.76 1.81 7.56
CA LYS A 42 -7.06 1.89 6.87
C LYS A 42 -7.78 0.53 6.84
N LEU A 43 -7.06 -0.54 6.53
CA LEU A 43 -7.61 -1.90 6.56
C LEU A 43 -8.02 -2.33 7.97
N LYS A 44 -7.27 -1.94 9.00
CA LYS A 44 -7.62 -2.18 10.42
C LYS A 44 -8.70 -1.23 10.94
N ASN A 45 -9.20 -0.30 10.12
CA ASN A 45 -10.32 0.53 10.55
C ASN A 45 -11.59 -0.35 10.50
N PRO A 46 -12.15 -0.74 11.66
CA PRO A 46 -13.32 -1.60 11.72
C PRO A 46 -14.50 -1.01 10.94
N ASP A 47 -14.59 0.32 10.86
CA ASP A 47 -15.65 1.01 10.10
C ASP A 47 -15.53 0.74 8.58
N GLN A 48 -14.31 0.65 8.04
CA GLN A 48 -14.11 0.36 6.62
C GLN A 48 -14.37 -1.12 6.31
N ILE A 49 -13.96 -2.02 7.20
CA ILE A 49 -14.26 -3.45 7.09
C ILE A 49 -15.78 -3.66 7.14
N GLU A 50 -16.44 -3.06 8.14
CA GLU A 50 -17.89 -3.17 8.32
C GLU A 50 -18.64 -2.58 7.13
N LYS A 51 -18.21 -1.42 6.60
CA LYS A 51 -18.78 -0.83 5.39
C LYS A 51 -18.67 -1.78 4.20
N TYR A 52 -17.49 -2.35 3.94
CA TYR A 52 -17.29 -3.30 2.84
C TYR A 52 -18.15 -4.57 2.99
N ALA A 53 -18.19 -5.13 4.20
CA ALA A 53 -19.01 -6.29 4.52
C ALA A 53 -20.52 -6.02 4.30
N ARG A 54 -20.99 -4.82 4.62
CA ARG A 54 -22.38 -4.38 4.39
C ARG A 54 -22.68 -4.16 2.91
N GLU A 55 -21.77 -3.53 2.17
CA GLU A 55 -21.97 -3.20 0.75
C GLU A 55 -21.88 -4.41 -0.18
N LYS A 56 -20.94 -5.33 0.08
CA LYS A 56 -20.70 -6.50 -0.79
C LYS A 56 -21.46 -7.75 -0.38
N TYR A 57 -21.59 -7.96 0.93
CA TYR A 57 -22.12 -9.22 1.47
C TYR A 57 -23.41 -9.02 2.27
N TYR A 58 -23.94 -7.80 2.35
CA TYR A 58 -25.17 -7.46 3.09
C TYR A 58 -25.14 -7.96 4.54
N MET A 59 -23.95 -8.01 5.16
CA MET A 59 -23.80 -8.48 6.53
C MET A 59 -24.52 -7.56 7.51
N LYS A 60 -25.21 -8.16 8.49
CA LYS A 60 -25.96 -7.46 9.53
C LYS A 60 -25.54 -7.91 10.93
N ARG A 61 -25.74 -7.05 11.92
CA ARG A 61 -25.64 -7.44 13.33
C ARG A 61 -26.93 -8.14 13.78
N GLU A 62 -26.88 -8.92 14.87
CA GLU A 62 -28.04 -9.72 15.34
C GLU A 62 -29.28 -8.87 15.66
N ASN A 63 -29.08 -7.65 16.16
CA ASN A 63 -30.15 -6.72 16.54
C ASN A 63 -30.37 -5.60 15.51
N GLU A 64 -30.18 -5.91 14.23
CA GLU A 64 -30.30 -4.95 13.13
C GLU A 64 -31.17 -5.49 11.98
N ASP A 65 -32.00 -4.60 11.42
CA ASP A 65 -32.82 -4.86 10.24
C ASP A 65 -32.25 -4.07 9.04
N ILE A 66 -31.95 -4.79 7.96
CA ILE A 66 -31.43 -4.22 6.70
C ILE A 66 -32.54 -4.23 5.65
N TYR A 67 -32.73 -3.10 4.97
CA TYR A 67 -33.63 -2.98 3.83
C TYR A 67 -32.82 -2.79 2.56
N ILE A 68 -33.07 -3.63 1.55
CA ILE A 68 -32.52 -3.46 0.21
C ILE A 68 -33.64 -2.83 -0.64
N ILE A 69 -33.39 -1.64 -1.16
CA ILE A 69 -34.33 -0.93 -2.05
C ILE A 69 -33.83 -1.12 -3.47
N GLU A 70 -34.67 -1.69 -4.32
CA GLU A 70 -34.38 -1.93 -5.73
C GLU A 70 -35.41 -1.17 -6.56
N PHE A 71 -34.94 -0.50 -7.62
CA PHE A 71 -35.81 0.20 -8.56
C PHE A 71 -36.03 -0.68 -9.80
N GLU A 72 -37.27 -0.78 -10.27
CA GLU A 72 -37.58 -1.55 -11.49
C GLU A 72 -36.77 -1.00 -12.68
N GLY A 73 -35.93 -1.85 -13.28
CA GLY A 73 -35.09 -1.53 -14.43
C GLY A 73 -33.58 -1.66 -14.20
N GLU A 74 -33.12 -1.86 -12.97
CA GLU A 74 -31.70 -2.09 -12.67
C GLU A 74 -31.40 -3.59 -12.51
N GLU A 75 -31.00 -4.26 -13.59
CA GLU A 75 -30.49 -5.64 -13.52
C GLU A 75 -29.12 -5.67 -12.84
N LYS A 76 -29.03 -6.27 -11.65
CA LYS A 76 -27.74 -6.51 -10.98
C LYS A 76 -27.01 -7.65 -11.67
N GLN A 77 -25.80 -7.38 -12.16
CA GLN A 77 -24.88 -8.43 -12.59
C GLN A 77 -24.36 -9.16 -11.35
N GLU A 78 -24.74 -10.41 -11.16
CA GLU A 78 -24.12 -11.31 -10.18
C GLU A 78 -22.66 -11.55 -10.59
N GLN A 79 -21.74 -10.75 -10.04
CA GLN A 79 -20.30 -11.02 -10.12
C GLN A 79 -19.98 -12.13 -9.12
N ASN A 80 -20.05 -13.37 -9.60
CA ASN A 80 -19.51 -14.53 -8.92
C ASN A 80 -17.98 -14.49 -9.01
N ASP A 81 -17.34 -13.78 -8.08
CA ASP A 81 -15.89 -13.82 -7.90
C ASP A 81 -15.54 -15.01 -6.98
N PHE A 82 -15.41 -16.20 -7.58
CA PHE A 82 -14.74 -17.37 -7.02
C PHE A 82 -13.69 -17.90 -8.00
#